data_AF-A0A5C4RV54-F1
#
_entry.id   AF-A0A5C4RV54-F1
#
_cell.length_a   1.000
_cell.length_b   1.000
_cell.length_c   1.000
_cell.angle_alpha   90.00
_cell.angle_beta   90.00
_cell.angle_gamma   90.00
#
_symmetry.space_group_name_H-M   'P 1'
#
loop_
_entity.id
_entity.type
_entity.pdbx_description
1 polymer ?
#
loop_
_entity_poly.entity_id
_entity_poly.type
_entity_poly.pdbx_seq_one_letter_code
_entity_poly.pdbx_strand_id
1 'polypeptide(L)'
;MGSPLRVLLFGLLLVVPLANAQAPAPAAPSIIRLDPKPMDGLKHGRAVVVKGKAGPDGHRFLVDKLTMMMPVTIALRPTRDGDALDLQLSKYAWNQPLRQGETTGDVLKFHIRTESEFQITVSAREAGTPYRLLVWVGDEVKPEMRPVVVKASEFEGGTRDWGSLVLWVIAGLLLVGIALLAVVVLRRKRA
;
A
#
# COMPACT_ATOMS: atom_id res chain seq x y z
N MET A 1 28.91 -36.75 -89.98
CA MET A 1 27.70 -35.97 -89.66
C MET A 1 27.18 -36.53 -88.34
N GLY A 2 27.02 -35.86 -87.21
CA GLY A 2 27.20 -34.48 -86.73
C GLY A 2 26.82 -34.55 -85.23
N SER A 3 27.55 -33.84 -84.37
CA SER A 3 27.46 -33.85 -82.89
C SER A 3 26.04 -33.49 -82.35
N PRO A 4 25.69 -33.67 -81.05
CA PRO A 4 26.22 -32.83 -79.95
C PRO A 4 26.37 -33.54 -78.58
N LEU A 5 27.53 -33.51 -77.94
CA LEU A 5 27.95 -32.52 -76.93
C LEU A 5 26.85 -32.14 -75.90
N ARG A 6 26.77 -32.90 -74.80
CA ARG A 6 25.97 -32.58 -73.62
C ARG A 6 26.78 -31.67 -72.67
N VAL A 7 26.41 -30.41 -72.60
CA VAL A 7 26.95 -29.43 -71.63
C VAL A 7 26.21 -29.60 -70.31
N LEU A 8 26.94 -30.01 -69.26
CA LEU A 8 26.48 -30.01 -67.87
C LEU A 8 26.63 -28.59 -67.31
N LEU A 9 25.49 -27.92 -67.11
CA LEU A 9 25.42 -26.60 -66.47
C LEU A 9 25.41 -26.81 -64.94
N PHE A 10 26.53 -26.55 -64.28
CA PHE A 10 26.62 -26.50 -62.81
C PHE A 10 26.04 -25.16 -62.33
N GLY A 11 24.86 -25.20 -61.71
CA GLY A 11 24.23 -24.05 -61.07
C GLY A 11 24.92 -23.71 -59.75
N LEU A 12 25.66 -22.60 -59.73
CA LEU A 12 26.29 -22.05 -58.55
C LEU A 12 25.24 -21.32 -57.70
N LEU A 13 24.77 -21.95 -56.63
CA LEU A 13 23.89 -21.37 -55.61
C LEU A 13 24.69 -20.38 -54.73
N LEU A 14 24.49 -19.09 -54.97
CA LEU A 14 25.00 -17.99 -54.15
C LEU A 14 24.19 -17.90 -52.85
N VAL A 15 24.75 -18.40 -51.75
CA VAL A 15 24.23 -18.18 -50.39
C VAL A 15 24.67 -16.80 -49.94
N VAL A 16 23.76 -15.82 -49.96
CA VAL A 16 24.01 -14.49 -49.40
C VAL A 16 23.77 -14.56 -47.88
N PRO A 17 24.77 -14.31 -47.02
CA PRO A 17 24.54 -14.23 -45.60
C PRO A 17 23.72 -12.97 -45.29
N LEU A 18 22.47 -13.16 -44.86
CA LEU A 18 21.69 -12.12 -44.19
C LEU A 18 22.42 -11.77 -42.90
N ALA A 19 23.21 -10.70 -42.92
CA ALA A 19 23.75 -10.09 -41.73
C ALA A 19 22.55 -9.62 -40.88
N ASN A 20 22.23 -10.36 -39.82
CA ASN A 20 21.29 -9.93 -38.80
C ASN A 20 21.87 -8.67 -38.15
N ALA A 21 21.45 -7.50 -38.63
CA ALA A 21 21.63 -6.24 -37.94
C ALA A 21 20.80 -6.31 -36.66
N GLN A 22 21.39 -6.83 -35.58
CA GLN A 22 20.80 -6.72 -34.25
C GLN A 22 20.75 -5.23 -33.92
N ALA A 23 19.53 -4.69 -33.86
CA ALA A 23 19.31 -3.34 -33.37
C ALA A 23 19.97 -3.21 -31.99
N PRO A 24 20.71 -2.12 -31.73
CA PRO A 24 21.38 -1.92 -30.46
C PRO A 24 20.36 -2.06 -29.32
N ALA A 25 20.70 -2.86 -28.31
CA ALA A 25 19.84 -3.08 -27.16
C ALA A 25 19.48 -1.72 -26.54
N PRO A 26 18.20 -1.47 -26.21
CA PRO A 26 17.78 -0.21 -25.62
C PRO A 26 18.57 0.03 -24.31
N ALA A 27 19.06 1.26 -24.14
CA ALA A 27 19.82 1.65 -22.96
C ALA A 27 18.99 1.38 -21.70
N ALA A 28 19.63 0.78 -20.68
CA ALA A 28 18.95 0.47 -19.43
C ALA A 28 18.40 1.76 -18.78
N PRO A 29 17.14 1.78 -18.33
CA PRO A 29 16.54 2.97 -17.74
C PRO A 29 17.28 3.36 -16.46
N SER A 30 17.72 4.62 -16.38
CA SER A 30 18.46 5.15 -15.24
C SER A 30 17.60 5.23 -13.98
N ILE A 31 18.06 4.63 -12.89
CA ILE A 31 17.38 4.69 -11.59
C ILE A 31 17.96 5.85 -10.77
N ILE A 32 17.10 6.78 -10.38
CA ILE A 32 17.49 7.97 -9.60
C ILE A 32 17.18 7.72 -8.13
N ARG A 33 18.22 7.70 -7.29
CA ARG A 33 18.05 7.56 -5.84
C ARG A 33 17.65 8.90 -5.22
N LEU A 34 16.58 8.89 -4.43
CA LEU A 34 16.06 10.04 -3.73
C LEU A 34 16.40 9.94 -2.24
N ASP A 35 17.03 10.98 -1.71
CA ASP A 35 17.40 11.09 -0.30
C ASP A 35 16.63 12.27 0.33
N PRO A 36 15.48 12.03 0.98
CA PRO A 36 14.70 13.06 1.65
C PRO A 36 15.51 13.76 2.75
N LYS A 37 15.53 15.09 2.73
CA LYS A 37 16.25 15.94 3.70
C LYS A 37 15.30 16.86 4.44
N PRO A 38 15.66 17.34 5.64
CA PRO A 38 14.94 18.44 6.28
C PRO A 38 14.85 19.64 5.31
N MET A 39 13.70 20.30 5.26
CA MET A 39 13.48 21.50 4.45
C MET A 39 12.85 22.59 5.30
N ASP A 40 13.19 23.84 5.02
CA ASP A 40 12.60 24.99 5.69
C ASP A 40 11.07 25.00 5.54
N GLY A 41 10.37 25.27 6.64
CA GLY A 41 8.90 25.25 6.70
C GLY A 41 8.28 23.89 7.02
N LEU A 42 9.04 22.79 6.99
CA LEU A 42 8.61 21.49 7.53
C LEU A 42 9.00 21.37 9.00
N LYS A 43 8.02 21.37 9.90
CA LYS A 43 8.25 21.13 11.34
C LYS A 43 8.63 19.68 11.65
N HIS A 44 8.11 18.75 10.85
CA HIS A 44 8.22 17.31 11.05
C HIS A 44 8.56 16.59 9.75
N GLY A 45 9.46 15.62 9.84
CA GLY A 45 9.87 14.79 8.72
C GLY A 45 10.91 15.43 7.80
N ARG A 46 11.07 14.79 6.65
CA ARG A 46 12.03 15.11 5.61
C ARG A 46 11.32 15.05 4.26
N ALA A 47 11.78 15.82 3.29
CA ALA A 47 11.19 15.81 1.96
C ALA A 47 12.25 15.93 0.86
N VAL A 48 11.84 15.56 -0.34
CA VAL A 48 12.56 15.81 -1.58
C VAL A 48 11.55 16.22 -2.65
N VAL A 49 11.92 17.25 -3.40
CA VAL A 49 11.13 17.76 -4.53
C VAL A 49 11.93 17.56 -5.79
N VAL A 50 11.34 16.86 -6.75
CA VAL A 50 11.93 16.62 -8.07
C VAL A 50 11.12 17.40 -9.11
N LYS A 51 11.81 18.15 -9.95
CA LYS A 51 11.25 18.77 -11.15
C LYS A 51 11.79 18.01 -12.35
N GLY A 52 10.91 17.53 -13.22
CA GLY A 52 11.30 16.70 -14.36
C GLY A 52 10.38 16.90 -15.56
N LYS A 53 10.74 16.24 -16.66
CA LYS A 53 9.93 16.12 -17.87
C LYS A 53 9.77 14.64 -18.19
N ALA A 54 8.57 14.09 -18.02
CA ALA A 54 8.31 12.68 -18.24
C ALA A 54 8.01 12.40 -19.73
N GLY A 55 8.24 11.16 -20.14
CA GLY A 55 7.79 10.62 -21.42
C GLY A 55 7.33 9.17 -21.26
N PRO A 56 7.12 8.45 -22.36
CA PRO A 56 6.58 7.08 -22.34
C PRO A 56 7.45 6.08 -21.56
N ASP A 57 8.78 6.23 -21.63
CA ASP A 57 9.72 5.33 -20.93
C ASP A 57 9.70 5.51 -19.40
N GLY A 58 9.21 6.66 -18.93
CA GLY A 58 9.11 7.02 -17.53
C GLY A 58 10.44 7.27 -16.82
N HIS A 59 10.40 8.08 -15.77
CA HIS A 59 11.50 8.23 -14.83
C HIS A 59 11.32 7.26 -13.67
N ARG A 60 12.43 6.63 -13.26
CA ARG A 60 12.46 5.67 -12.16
C ARG A 60 13.18 6.28 -10.96
N PHE A 61 12.51 6.29 -9.83
CA PHE A 61 13.04 6.78 -8.57
C PHE A 61 13.04 5.70 -7.50
N LEU A 62 14.11 5.66 -6.69
CA LEU A 62 14.22 4.77 -5.54
C LEU A 62 14.30 5.61 -4.27
N VAL A 63 13.46 5.31 -3.29
CA VAL A 63 13.51 5.93 -1.95
C VAL A 63 13.82 4.84 -0.95
N ASP A 64 14.83 5.04 -0.12
CA ASP A 64 15.33 4.06 0.86
C ASP A 64 15.39 4.61 2.29
N LYS A 65 15.90 3.77 3.21
CA LYS A 65 16.07 4.06 4.65
C LYS A 65 14.74 4.45 5.32
N LEU A 66 13.70 3.68 5.00
CA LEU A 66 12.37 3.82 5.57
C LEU A 66 12.13 2.75 6.64
N THR A 67 11.33 3.10 7.64
CA THR A 67 10.78 2.15 8.61
C THR A 67 9.27 2.15 8.51
N MET A 68 8.61 1.04 8.89
CA MET A 68 7.14 0.96 8.89
C MET A 68 6.47 2.01 9.79
N MET A 69 7.25 2.60 10.69
CA MET A 69 6.83 3.64 11.63
C MET A 69 6.92 5.06 11.06
N MET A 70 7.50 5.24 9.88
CA MET A 70 7.55 6.51 9.16
C MET A 70 6.41 6.58 8.13
N PRO A 71 5.46 7.53 8.25
CA PRO A 71 4.46 7.73 7.21
C PRO A 71 5.10 8.39 5.99
N VAL A 72 4.80 7.87 4.79
CA VAL A 72 5.28 8.45 3.53
C VAL A 72 4.11 8.97 2.72
N THR A 73 4.23 10.23 2.27
CA THR A 73 3.31 10.86 1.32
C THR A 73 4.03 11.14 0.03
N ILE A 74 3.48 10.62 -1.06
CA ILE A 74 3.94 10.89 -2.43
C ILE A 74 2.88 11.76 -3.09
N ALA A 75 3.29 12.90 -3.62
CA ALA A 75 2.40 13.77 -4.38
C ALA A 75 3.02 14.07 -5.75
N LEU A 76 2.26 13.78 -6.81
CA LEU A 76 2.63 14.08 -8.18
C LEU A 76 1.67 15.13 -8.74
N ARG A 77 2.21 16.16 -9.37
CA ARG A 77 1.40 17.13 -10.12
C ARG A 77 2.02 17.46 -11.48
N PRO A 78 1.20 17.64 -12.52
CA PRO A 78 1.65 18.29 -13.73
C PRO A 78 1.96 19.77 -13.46
N THR A 79 2.84 20.33 -14.29
CA THR A 79 3.18 21.76 -14.23
C THR A 79 2.30 22.60 -15.15
N ARG A 80 1.79 22.01 -16.23
CA ARG A 80 0.81 22.64 -17.12
C ARG A 80 -0.57 22.04 -16.86
N ASP A 81 -1.59 22.86 -17.00
CA ASP A 81 -2.97 22.41 -16.81
C ASP A 81 -3.40 21.51 -17.97
N GLY A 82 -4.14 20.46 -17.67
CA GLY A 82 -4.63 19.47 -18.66
C GLY A 82 -3.64 18.34 -18.99
N ASP A 83 -2.38 18.45 -18.60
CA ASP A 83 -1.40 17.37 -18.75
C ASP A 83 -1.77 16.18 -17.84
N ALA A 84 -1.64 14.96 -18.38
CA ALA A 84 -1.84 13.71 -17.66
C ALA A 84 -0.50 12.99 -17.42
N LEU A 85 -0.31 12.51 -16.21
CA LEU A 85 0.88 11.79 -15.77
C LEU A 85 0.45 10.51 -15.04
N ASP A 86 1.16 9.43 -15.29
CA ASP A 86 0.99 8.17 -14.58
C ASP A 86 2.03 8.07 -13.47
N LEU A 87 1.57 7.70 -12.27
CA LEU A 87 2.41 7.39 -11.12
C LEU A 87 2.20 5.94 -10.74
N GLN A 88 3.28 5.18 -10.66
CA GLN A 88 3.27 3.81 -10.18
C GLN A 88 4.20 3.67 -8.99
N LEU A 89 3.75 2.93 -7.97
CA LEU A 89 4.52 2.59 -6.78
C LEU A 89 4.74 1.07 -6.76
N SER A 90 6.00 0.66 -6.64
CA SER A 90 6.40 -0.75 -6.60
C SER A 90 7.33 -1.01 -5.43
N LYS A 91 7.48 -2.27 -5.03
CA LYS A 91 8.39 -2.68 -3.93
C LYS A 91 9.55 -3.53 -4.41
N TYR A 92 9.27 -4.52 -5.26
CA TYR A 92 10.24 -5.52 -5.69
C TYR A 92 10.64 -5.35 -7.15
N ALA A 93 9.64 -5.33 -8.05
CA ALA A 93 9.86 -5.26 -9.49
C ALA A 93 9.15 -4.04 -10.10
N TRP A 94 9.86 -3.32 -10.97
CA TRP A 94 9.35 -2.12 -11.65
C TRP A 94 8.10 -2.38 -12.50
N ASN A 95 7.92 -3.60 -12.99
CA ASN A 95 6.78 -4.03 -13.81
C ASN A 95 5.62 -4.62 -13.00
N GLN A 96 5.70 -4.62 -11.66
CA GLN A 96 4.63 -5.12 -10.78
C GLN A 96 4.20 -4.00 -9.81
N PRO A 97 3.42 -3.02 -10.30
CA PRO A 97 2.95 -1.92 -9.47
C PRO A 97 2.02 -2.44 -8.37
N LEU A 98 2.27 -2.02 -7.14
CA LEU A 98 1.40 -2.26 -5.99
C LEU A 98 0.28 -1.23 -5.92
N ARG A 99 0.57 0.01 -6.34
CA ARG A 99 -0.39 1.09 -6.47
C ARG A 99 -0.07 1.88 -7.72
N GLN A 100 -1.11 2.37 -8.38
CA GLN A 100 -0.97 3.20 -9.56
C GLN A 100 -2.12 4.21 -9.63
N GLY A 101 -1.88 5.33 -10.30
CA GLY A 101 -2.89 6.34 -10.56
C GLY A 101 -2.43 7.31 -11.63
N GLU A 102 -3.38 8.03 -12.20
CA GLU A 102 -3.15 9.04 -13.23
C GLU A 102 -3.53 10.42 -12.67
N THR A 103 -2.78 11.46 -13.01
CA THR A 103 -3.15 12.83 -12.65
C THR A 103 -4.23 13.34 -13.61
N THR A 104 -5.47 13.47 -13.14
CA THR A 104 -6.57 14.04 -13.94
C THR A 104 -6.68 15.56 -13.74
N GLY A 105 -5.61 16.29 -14.04
CA GLY A 105 -5.56 17.76 -13.89
C GLY A 105 -5.38 18.29 -12.45
N ASP A 106 -5.46 17.44 -11.44
CA ASP A 106 -5.15 17.78 -10.04
C ASP A 106 -3.97 16.94 -9.50
N VAL A 107 -3.55 17.22 -8.27
CA VAL A 107 -2.46 16.54 -7.56
C VAL A 107 -2.87 15.10 -7.21
N LEU A 108 -2.19 14.13 -7.80
CA LEU A 108 -2.30 12.73 -7.38
C LEU A 108 -1.50 12.51 -6.10
N LYS A 109 -2.13 11.91 -5.08
CA LYS A 109 -1.50 11.66 -3.77
C LYS A 109 -1.62 10.22 -3.35
N PHE A 110 -0.52 9.64 -2.89
CA PHE A 110 -0.50 8.36 -2.20
C PHE A 110 0.06 8.52 -0.80
N HIS A 111 -0.59 7.84 0.14
CA HIS A 111 -0.11 7.68 1.51
C HIS A 111 0.19 6.21 1.76
N ILE A 112 1.41 5.92 2.17
CA ILE A 112 1.88 4.55 2.43
C ILE A 112 2.72 4.50 3.71
N ARG A 113 2.86 3.30 4.24
CA ARG A 113 3.88 2.94 5.22
C ARG A 113 4.57 1.70 4.69
N THR A 114 5.90 1.72 4.65
CA THR A 114 6.70 0.62 4.10
C THR A 114 8.01 0.52 4.86
N GLU A 115 8.63 -0.64 4.80
CA GLU A 115 9.94 -0.90 5.38
C GLU A 115 11.02 -0.90 4.30
N SER A 116 12.23 -0.45 4.67
CA SER A 116 13.41 -0.37 3.82
C SER A 116 13.26 0.63 2.68
N GLU A 117 12.74 0.22 1.52
CA GLU A 117 12.69 1.04 0.30
C GLU A 117 11.37 0.93 -0.46
N PHE A 118 11.13 1.82 -1.43
CA PHE A 118 10.12 1.61 -2.47
C PHE A 118 10.54 2.31 -3.76
N GLN A 119 9.93 1.87 -4.85
CA GLN A 119 10.20 2.30 -6.21
C GLN A 119 9.04 3.18 -6.70
N ILE A 120 9.36 4.25 -7.41
CA ILE A 120 8.39 5.16 -8.02
C ILE A 120 8.69 5.25 -9.51
N THR A 121 7.70 4.99 -10.35
CA THR A 121 7.77 5.29 -11.79
C THR A 121 6.85 6.47 -12.09
N VAL A 122 7.36 7.49 -12.77
CA VAL A 122 6.58 8.61 -13.29
C VAL A 122 6.67 8.60 -14.81
N SER A 123 5.56 8.36 -15.50
CA SER A 123 5.49 8.35 -16.97
C SER A 123 4.44 9.31 -17.49
N ALA A 124 4.52 9.61 -18.78
CA ALA A 124 3.55 10.44 -19.49
C ALA A 124 3.33 9.86 -20.88
N ARG A 125 2.11 10.03 -21.43
CA ARG A 125 1.83 9.65 -22.82
C ARG A 125 2.61 10.52 -23.81
N GLU A 126 2.68 11.83 -23.53
CA GLU A 126 3.43 12.79 -24.34
C GLU A 126 4.85 12.97 -23.81
N ALA A 127 5.83 12.92 -24.71
CA ALA A 127 7.23 13.12 -24.36
C ALA A 127 7.48 14.58 -23.95
N GLY A 128 8.19 14.78 -22.83
CA GLY A 128 8.57 16.11 -22.36
C GLY A 128 7.56 16.77 -21.43
N THR A 129 6.53 16.03 -20.98
CA THR A 129 5.48 16.52 -20.08
C THR A 129 6.06 16.96 -18.73
N PRO A 130 6.03 18.26 -18.38
CA PRO A 130 6.70 18.77 -17.19
C PRO A 130 5.92 18.46 -15.91
N TYR A 131 6.60 17.98 -14.89
CA TYR A 131 5.98 17.58 -13.62
C TYR A 131 6.78 18.01 -12.39
N ARG A 132 6.09 17.99 -11.24
CA ARG A 132 6.70 18.08 -9.91
C ARG A 132 6.29 16.87 -9.07
N LEU A 133 7.29 16.15 -8.58
CA LEU A 133 7.11 15.06 -7.63
C LEU A 133 7.60 15.53 -6.25
N LEU A 134 6.76 15.38 -5.24
CA LEU A 134 7.11 15.56 -3.83
C LEU A 134 7.07 14.19 -3.17
N VAL A 135 8.13 13.84 -2.47
CA VAL A 135 8.15 12.70 -1.54
C VAL A 135 8.44 13.26 -0.15
N TRP A 136 7.47 13.15 0.74
CA TRP A 136 7.59 13.52 2.15
C TRP A 136 7.59 12.26 3.01
N VAL A 137 8.55 12.18 3.92
CA VAL A 137 8.72 11.11 4.89
C VAL A 137 8.59 11.73 6.27
N GLY A 138 7.51 11.41 6.98
CA GLY A 138 7.29 11.91 8.33
C GLY A 138 8.27 11.34 9.35
N ASP A 139 8.28 11.94 10.53
CA ASP A 139 9.08 11.46 11.66
C ASP A 139 8.66 10.03 12.06
N GLU A 140 9.60 9.30 12.65
CA GLU A 140 9.31 7.97 13.18
C GLU A 140 8.38 8.07 14.40
N VAL A 141 7.18 7.51 14.28
CA VAL A 141 6.19 7.52 15.37
C VAL A 141 6.36 6.26 16.20
N LYS A 142 6.84 6.39 17.44
CA LYS A 142 6.88 5.26 18.38
C LYS A 142 5.48 5.08 19.02
N PRO A 143 4.84 3.91 18.91
CA PRO A 143 3.54 3.69 19.53
C PRO A 143 3.72 3.69 21.04
N GLU A 144 2.81 4.34 21.74
CA GLU A 144 2.69 4.12 23.19
C GLU A 144 2.15 2.72 23.40
N MET A 145 3.03 1.80 23.80
CA MET A 145 2.60 0.45 24.13
C MET A 145 1.81 0.50 25.43
N ARG A 146 0.54 0.12 25.39
CA ARG A 146 -0.22 -0.13 26.61
C ARG A 146 0.47 -1.24 27.41
N PRO A 147 0.56 -1.13 28.74
CA PRO A 147 1.16 -2.17 29.56
C PRO A 147 0.41 -3.48 29.36
N VAL A 148 1.12 -4.53 28.95
CA VAL A 148 0.56 -5.89 28.79
C VAL A 148 0.22 -6.47 30.17
N VAL A 149 0.94 -6.05 31.20
CA VAL A 149 0.71 -6.41 32.59
C VAL A 149 -0.07 -5.29 33.26
N VAL A 150 -1.38 -5.49 33.36
CA VAL A 150 -2.22 -4.73 34.29
C VAL A 150 -2.19 -5.41 35.66
N LYS A 151 -2.36 -4.63 36.74
CA LYS A 151 -2.44 -5.22 38.09
C LYS A 151 -3.69 -6.08 38.19
N ALA A 152 -3.65 -7.12 39.02
CA ALA A 152 -4.81 -8.00 39.25
C ALA A 152 -6.08 -7.22 39.71
N SER A 153 -5.91 -6.08 40.38
CA SER A 153 -6.99 -5.17 40.78
C SER A 153 -7.71 -4.50 39.61
N GLU A 154 -7.08 -4.39 38.44
CA GLU A 154 -7.71 -3.89 37.20
C GLU A 154 -8.35 -5.04 36.39
N PHE A 155 -8.09 -6.29 36.78
CA PHE A 155 -8.69 -7.51 36.27
C PHE A 155 -9.97 -7.92 37.02
N GLU A 156 -10.66 -6.99 37.70
CA GLU A 156 -12.04 -7.22 38.14
C GLU A 156 -12.98 -7.18 36.93
N GLY A 157 -12.80 -8.17 36.06
CA GLY A 157 -13.75 -8.56 35.05
C GLY A 157 -15.00 -9.11 35.72
N GLY A 158 -15.98 -8.22 35.92
CA GLY A 158 -17.36 -8.53 35.59
C GLY A 158 -18.04 -9.63 36.41
N THR A 159 -17.87 -9.67 37.73
CA THR A 159 -18.98 -10.11 38.59
C THR A 159 -20.00 -8.99 38.63
N ARG A 160 -20.68 -8.77 37.50
CA ARG A 160 -21.91 -8.00 37.47
C ARG A 160 -22.84 -8.70 38.46
N ASP A 161 -23.31 -7.94 39.44
CA ASP A 161 -24.06 -8.33 40.63
C ASP A 161 -25.45 -8.96 40.31
N TRP A 162 -25.48 -9.96 39.42
CA TRP A 162 -26.68 -10.74 39.08
C TRP A 162 -26.95 -11.80 40.15
N GLY A 163 -25.94 -12.21 40.92
CA GLY A 163 -26.08 -13.14 42.03
C GLY A 163 -26.95 -12.58 43.16
N SER A 164 -26.75 -11.31 43.53
CA SER A 164 -27.55 -10.63 44.56
C SER A 164 -29.02 -10.55 44.14
N LEU A 165 -29.30 -10.09 42.91
CA LEU A 165 -30.67 -9.85 42.47
C LEU A 165 -31.48 -11.15 42.34
N VAL A 166 -30.87 -12.24 41.87
CA VAL A 166 -31.51 -13.57 41.83
C VAL A 166 -31.77 -14.10 43.25
N LEU A 167 -30.84 -13.91 44.18
CA LEU A 167 -31.03 -14.32 45.58
C LEU A 167 -32.20 -13.57 46.24
N TRP A 168 -32.36 -12.27 45.99
CA TRP A 168 -33.48 -11.48 46.51
C TRP A 168 -34.83 -11.93 45.92
N VAL A 169 -34.87 -12.28 44.64
CA VAL A 169 -36.09 -12.81 43.99
C VAL A 169 -36.47 -14.18 44.59
N ILE A 170 -35.51 -15.08 44.79
CA ILE A 170 -35.75 -16.39 45.42
C ILE A 170 -36.23 -16.21 46.86
N ALA A 171 -35.59 -15.32 47.64
CA ALA A 171 -36.00 -15.03 49.00
C ALA A 171 -37.43 -14.48 49.07
N GLY A 172 -37.81 -13.58 48.16
CA GLY A 172 -39.17 -13.05 48.07
C GLY A 172 -40.22 -14.12 47.73
N LEU A 173 -39.92 -15.00 46.76
CA LEU A 173 -40.81 -16.10 46.37
C LEU A 173 -41.03 -17.11 47.51
N LEU A 174 -39.98 -17.44 48.26
CA LEU A 174 -40.08 -18.32 49.43
C LEU A 174 -40.98 -17.72 50.52
N LEU A 175 -40.85 -16.42 50.77
CA LEU A 175 -41.68 -15.71 51.75
C LEU A 175 -43.17 -15.73 51.37
N VAL A 176 -43.48 -15.47 50.09
CA VAL A 176 -44.86 -15.55 49.57
C VAL A 176 -45.40 -16.98 49.67
N GLY A 177 -44.58 -17.99 49.33
CA GLY A 177 -44.95 -19.40 49.44
C GLY A 177 -45.32 -19.79 50.88
N ILE A 178 -44.51 -19.38 51.86
CA ILE A 178 -44.78 -19.63 53.29
C ILE A 178 -46.07 -18.95 53.74
N ALA A 179 -46.31 -17.70 53.33
CA ALA A 179 -47.53 -16.96 53.68
C ALA A 179 -48.80 -17.64 53.12
N LEU A 180 -48.76 -18.09 51.86
CA LEU A 180 -49.86 -18.85 51.24
C LEU A 180 -50.16 -20.15 51.99
N LEU A 181 -49.11 -20.89 52.36
CA LEU A 181 -49.24 -22.13 53.14
C LEU A 181 -49.88 -21.87 54.50
N ALA A 182 -49.47 -20.81 55.19
CA ALA A 182 -50.06 -20.40 56.47
C ALA A 182 -51.55 -20.04 56.31
N VAL A 183 -51.93 -19.31 55.27
CA VAL A 183 -53.34 -18.97 54.98
C VAL A 183 -54.18 -20.21 54.70
N VAL A 184 -53.67 -21.17 53.93
CA VAL A 184 -54.37 -22.43 53.63
C VAL A 184 -54.57 -23.26 54.90
N VAL A 185 -53.55 -23.38 55.75
CA VAL A 185 -53.64 -24.10 57.03
C VAL A 185 -54.63 -23.43 57.99
N LEU A 186 -54.62 -22.10 58.07
CA LEU A 186 -55.56 -21.34 58.90
C LEU A 186 -57.01 -21.44 58.40
N ARG A 187 -57.22 -21.48 57.07
CA ARG A 187 -58.55 -21.71 56.49
C ARG A 187 -59.07 -23.11 56.75
N ARG A 188 -58.21 -24.13 56.72
CA ARG A 188 -58.58 -25.53 57.03
C ARG A 188 -58.98 -25.77 58.48
N LYS A 189 -58.50 -24.95 59.43
CA LYS A 189 -58.88 -25.07 60.85
C LYS A 189 -60.19 -24.34 61.21
N ARG A 190 -60.73 -23.52 60.31
CA ARG A 190 -61.96 -22.74 60.52
C ARG A 190 -63.19 -23.32 59.82
N ALA A 191 -63.02 -24.39 59.03
CA ALA A 191 -64.08 -25.23 58.49
C ALA A 191 -64.12 -26.53 59.29
#